data_AF-A0A1E7FQ40-F1
#
_entry.id   AF-A0A1E7FQ40-F1
#
_cell.length_a   1.000
_cell.length_b   1.000
_cell.length_c   1.000
_cell.angle_alpha   90.00
_cell.angle_beta   90.00
_cell.angle_gamma   90.00
#
_symmetry.space_group_name_H-M   'P 1'
#
loop_
_entity.id
_entity.type
_entity.pdbx_description
1 polymer ?
#
loop_
_entity_poly.entity_id
_entity_poly.type
_entity_poly.pdbx_seq_one_letter_code
_entity_poly.pdbx_strand_id
1 'polypeptide(L)'
;MSNPSIMNNTSNVLPRINMTADFNRAVFVNNEGTRLVKQCQYDAAVKSFTTVLKILKPLAAIVENNAHQNSMRPIDVTGSESTTVTTSTSSSATSIPLTISFTNSNNNSSSTTMDSSSTNTNNPTTETAMAQIHLPPPSTSPSPVRPYSSLSGEQQQQQQQQQKKEKKNISELEGAAVAQQQKLLGSSQLKSSITTSDKLSARKPSYFVFREPVEIPPGSVQRKKRKATSMMMSDNNNMDVDENENETLEDELLYYTPGLFSKFLMVTMYNLALTLHLHALSLSTPPSSKNDTTIANNSDNNNTNKIKKLFLRSRKLYELSFEMHLDESCDVNLLFTLALINNLGLVYYTLNENKRSQTCFKNMFSTMMYLMDTNESSTINEWDGLLSNVMDILFYNTKSDCSMYEVVAPAA
;
A
#
# COMPACT_ATOMS: atom_id res chain seq x y z
N MET A 1 5.09 -67.70 6.08
CA MET A 1 5.29 -66.89 4.87
C MET A 1 4.90 -65.47 5.23
N SER A 2 5.89 -64.64 5.55
CA SER A 2 5.69 -63.27 6.05
C SER A 2 5.92 -62.31 4.89
N ASN A 3 4.89 -61.53 4.53
CA ASN A 3 4.99 -60.53 3.46
C ASN A 3 5.86 -59.35 3.92
N PRO A 4 6.89 -58.94 3.15
CA PRO A 4 7.67 -57.76 3.47
C PRO A 4 6.83 -56.51 3.14
N SER A 5 6.53 -55.73 4.17
CA SER A 5 5.87 -54.43 4.06
C SER A 5 6.79 -53.46 3.33
N ILE A 6 6.46 -53.12 2.09
CA ILE A 6 7.13 -52.08 1.30
C ILE A 6 6.78 -50.73 1.94
N MET A 7 7.69 -50.19 2.75
CA MET A 7 7.63 -48.78 3.15
C MET A 7 7.96 -47.94 1.93
N ASN A 8 6.93 -47.45 1.24
CA ASN A 8 7.06 -46.42 0.22
C ASN A 8 7.54 -45.15 0.93
N ASN A 9 8.87 -44.94 0.90
CA ASN A 9 9.50 -43.73 1.35
C ASN A 9 9.21 -42.65 0.31
N THR A 10 8.02 -42.04 0.41
CA THR A 10 7.68 -40.81 -0.33
C THR A 10 8.57 -39.71 0.22
N SER A 11 9.80 -39.64 -0.27
CA SER A 11 10.63 -38.46 -0.12
C SER A 11 9.81 -37.29 -0.63
N ASN A 12 9.43 -36.39 0.29
CA ASN A 12 8.75 -35.15 -0.03
C ASN A 12 9.71 -34.29 -0.85
N VAL A 13 9.74 -34.52 -2.16
CA VAL A 13 10.44 -33.67 -3.11
C VAL A 13 9.70 -32.34 -3.08
N LEU A 14 10.22 -31.41 -2.30
CA LEU A 14 9.75 -30.03 -2.27
C LEU A 14 9.79 -29.51 -3.71
N PRO A 15 8.67 -29.00 -4.24
CA PRO A 15 8.62 -28.50 -5.60
C PRO A 15 9.70 -27.43 -5.76
N ARG A 16 10.58 -27.60 -6.76
CA ARG A 16 11.68 -26.68 -7.04
C ARG A 16 11.08 -25.32 -7.44
N ILE A 17 11.16 -24.34 -6.54
CA ILE A 17 10.62 -22.99 -6.74
C ILE A 17 11.49 -22.27 -7.77
N ASN A 18 10.89 -21.85 -8.88
CA ASN A 18 11.55 -21.01 -9.87
C ASN A 18 11.08 -19.57 -9.65
N MET A 19 11.85 -18.80 -8.87
CA MET A 19 11.46 -17.44 -8.47
C MET A 19 11.10 -16.56 -9.66
N THR A 20 11.89 -16.62 -10.73
CA THR A 20 11.67 -15.82 -11.93
C THR A 20 10.34 -16.17 -12.59
N ALA A 21 10.05 -17.46 -12.75
CA ALA A 21 8.79 -17.91 -13.36
C ALA A 21 7.58 -17.56 -12.47
N ASP A 22 7.69 -17.77 -11.16
CA ASP A 22 6.62 -17.49 -10.21
C ASP A 22 6.35 -15.99 -10.08
N PHE A 23 7.39 -15.14 -10.08
CA PHE A 23 7.22 -13.70 -10.06
C PHE A 23 6.56 -13.17 -11.34
N ASN A 24 6.99 -13.66 -12.51
CA ASN A 24 6.34 -13.32 -13.79
C ASN A 24 4.86 -13.75 -13.81
N ARG A 25 4.57 -14.95 -13.29
CA ARG A 25 3.20 -15.42 -13.12
C ARG A 25 2.40 -14.52 -12.19
N ALA A 26 2.99 -14.08 -11.08
CA ALA A 26 2.36 -13.16 -10.12
C ALA A 26 2.00 -11.82 -10.79
N VAL A 27 2.91 -11.24 -11.58
CA VAL A 27 2.67 -10.00 -12.35
C VAL A 27 1.51 -10.16 -13.33
N PHE A 28 1.48 -11.26 -14.08
CA PHE A 28 0.39 -11.55 -15.01
C PHE A 28 -0.97 -11.63 -14.29
N VAL A 29 -1.03 -12.38 -13.19
CA VAL A 29 -2.26 -12.55 -12.40
C VAL A 29 -2.69 -11.23 -11.73
N ASN A 30 -1.75 -10.38 -11.30
CA ASN A 30 -2.06 -9.03 -10.80
C ASN A 30 -2.74 -8.18 -11.88
N ASN A 31 -2.17 -8.13 -13.08
CA ASN A 31 -2.70 -7.32 -14.17
C ASN A 31 -4.07 -7.82 -14.65
N GLU A 32 -4.31 -9.13 -14.62
CA GLU A 32 -5.63 -9.68 -14.86
C GLU A 32 -6.63 -9.25 -13.77
N GLY A 33 -6.22 -9.23 -12.50
CA GLY A 33 -7.00 -8.66 -11.40
C GLY A 33 -7.36 -7.20 -11.66
N THR A 34 -6.40 -6.39 -12.11
CA THR A 34 -6.60 -5.00 -12.49
C THR A 34 -7.64 -4.86 -13.61
N ARG A 35 -7.56 -5.67 -14.66
CA ARG A 35 -8.54 -5.67 -15.76
C ARG A 35 -9.96 -5.97 -15.26
N LEU A 36 -10.09 -6.93 -14.34
CA LEU A 36 -11.37 -7.29 -13.73
C LEU A 36 -11.96 -6.16 -12.87
N VAL A 37 -11.11 -5.40 -12.15
CA VAL A 37 -11.55 -4.19 -11.41
C VAL A 37 -12.13 -3.15 -12.36
N LYS A 38 -11.45 -2.90 -13.49
CA LYS A 38 -11.93 -1.96 -14.53
C LYS A 38 -13.27 -2.40 -15.15
N GLN A 39 -13.56 -3.70 -15.13
CA GLN A 39 -14.83 -4.29 -15.59
C GLN A 39 -15.88 -4.41 -14.46
N CYS A 40 -15.62 -3.87 -13.27
CA CYS A 40 -16.47 -3.99 -12.09
C CYS A 40 -16.75 -5.44 -11.64
N GLN A 41 -15.89 -6.39 -12.00
CA GLN A 41 -15.99 -7.81 -11.60
C GLN A 41 -15.24 -8.06 -10.29
N TYR A 42 -15.69 -7.42 -9.21
CA TYR A 42 -14.92 -7.34 -7.97
C TYR A 42 -14.66 -8.70 -7.31
N ASP A 43 -15.61 -9.64 -7.34
CA ASP A 43 -15.40 -10.98 -6.77
C ASP A 43 -14.32 -11.77 -7.52
N ALA A 44 -14.26 -11.64 -8.85
CA ALA A 44 -13.23 -12.27 -9.66
C ALA A 44 -11.87 -11.61 -9.43
N ALA A 45 -11.83 -10.28 -9.36
CA ALA A 45 -10.62 -9.52 -9.05
C ALA A 45 -10.02 -9.90 -7.68
N VAL A 46 -10.85 -10.01 -6.64
CA VAL A 46 -10.41 -10.46 -5.30
C VAL A 46 -9.75 -11.84 -5.36
N LYS A 47 -10.32 -12.79 -6.13
CA LYS A 47 -9.72 -14.12 -6.32
C LYS A 47 -8.37 -14.03 -7.04
N SER A 48 -8.26 -13.16 -8.05
CA SER A 48 -7.01 -12.93 -8.77
C SER A 48 -5.91 -12.42 -7.83
N PHE A 49 -6.15 -11.32 -7.12
CA PHE A 49 -5.16 -10.76 -6.19
C PHE A 49 -4.84 -11.69 -5.02
N THR A 50 -5.81 -12.47 -4.53
CA THR A 50 -5.54 -13.52 -3.52
C THR A 50 -4.61 -14.61 -4.08
N THR A 51 -4.73 -14.93 -5.37
CA THR A 51 -3.84 -15.88 -6.04
C THR A 51 -2.42 -15.32 -6.15
N VAL A 52 -2.26 -14.02 -6.44
CA VAL A 52 -0.96 -13.33 -6.40
C VAL A 52 -0.30 -13.52 -5.02
N LEU A 53 -1.02 -13.23 -3.94
CA LEU A 53 -0.49 -13.38 -2.57
C LEU A 53 -0.09 -14.82 -2.23
N LYS A 54 -0.81 -15.82 -2.77
CA LYS A 54 -0.43 -17.23 -2.61
C LYS A 54 0.87 -17.57 -3.34
N ILE A 55 1.11 -16.99 -4.53
CA ILE A 55 2.35 -17.17 -5.29
C ILE A 55 3.51 -16.47 -4.58
N LEU A 56 3.29 -15.27 -4.03
CA LEU A 56 4.33 -14.49 -3.34
C LEU A 56 4.74 -15.05 -1.98
N LYS A 57 3.85 -15.76 -1.28
CA LYS A 57 4.14 -16.29 0.06
C LYS A 57 5.43 -17.14 0.15
N PRO A 58 5.63 -18.18 -0.68
CA PRO A 58 6.88 -18.93 -0.65
C PRO A 58 8.09 -18.08 -1.07
N LEU A 59 7.92 -17.11 -1.97
CA LEU A 59 9.00 -16.21 -2.38
C LEU A 59 9.44 -15.30 -1.24
N ALA A 60 8.50 -14.77 -0.44
CA ALA A 60 8.80 -13.97 0.74
C ALA A 60 9.73 -14.72 1.70
N ALA A 61 9.42 -15.98 2.00
CA ALA A 61 10.23 -16.80 2.90
C ALA A 61 11.67 -16.99 2.38
N ILE A 62 11.87 -17.10 1.06
CA ILE A 62 13.22 -17.22 0.51
C ILE A 62 13.96 -15.88 0.55
N VAL A 63 13.28 -14.77 0.25
CA VAL A 63 13.87 -13.43 0.34
C VAL A 63 14.30 -13.12 1.78
N GLU A 64 13.50 -13.48 2.78
CA GLU A 64 13.84 -13.33 4.20
C GLU A 64 15.07 -14.18 4.58
N ASN A 65 15.10 -15.45 4.17
CA ASN A 65 16.23 -16.33 4.44
C ASN A 65 17.55 -15.79 3.82
N ASN A 66 17.48 -15.25 2.61
CA ASN A 66 18.64 -14.67 1.94
C ASN A 66 19.12 -13.37 2.63
N ALA A 67 18.19 -12.56 3.14
CA ALA A 67 18.54 -11.36 3.90
C ALA A 67 19.32 -11.71 5.18
N HIS A 68 18.94 -12.78 5.88
CA HIS A 68 19.65 -13.26 7.06
C HIS A 68 21.05 -13.78 6.75
N GLN A 69 21.24 -14.51 5.64
CA GLN A 69 22.55 -15.01 5.25
C GLN A 69 23.53 -13.88 4.90
N ASN A 70 23.06 -12.84 4.21
CA ASN A 70 23.90 -11.70 3.86
C ASN A 70 24.32 -10.87 5.09
N SER A 71 23.50 -10.84 6.15
CA SER A 71 23.83 -10.14 7.39
C SER A 71 24.91 -10.83 8.23
N MET A 72 25.21 -12.12 8.01
CA MET A 72 26.12 -12.90 8.85
C MET A 72 27.52 -13.11 8.25
N ARG A 73 27.84 -12.58 7.06
CA ARG A 73 29.23 -12.66 6.56
C ARG A 73 30.12 -11.81 7.48
N PRO A 74 31.04 -12.43 8.25
CA PRO A 74 31.99 -11.71 9.06
C PRO A 74 32.77 -10.80 8.13
N ILE A 75 32.84 -9.51 8.45
CA ILE A 75 33.80 -8.63 7.79
C ILE A 75 35.15 -9.15 8.26
N ASP A 76 35.80 -9.96 7.44
CA ASP A 76 37.20 -10.33 7.67
C ASP A 76 38.02 -9.05 7.55
N VAL A 77 38.19 -8.37 8.69
CA VAL A 77 39.14 -7.29 8.89
C VAL A 77 40.53 -7.91 8.94
N THR A 78 40.97 -8.50 7.84
CA THR A 78 42.37 -8.86 7.66
C THR A 78 43.11 -7.59 7.27
N GLY A 79 43.85 -7.07 8.23
CA GLY A 79 44.46 -5.75 8.20
C GLY A 79 45.50 -5.54 7.10
N SER A 80 45.49 -4.32 6.58
CA SER A 80 46.68 -3.60 6.16
C SER A 80 46.40 -2.11 6.35
N GLU A 81 47.37 -1.43 6.93
CA GLU A 81 47.26 -0.17 7.64
C GLU A 81 46.89 1.05 6.76
N SER A 82 46.23 2.00 7.44
CA SER A 82 46.36 3.45 7.30
C SER A 82 45.44 4.23 6.33
N THR A 83 44.66 5.14 6.95
CA THR A 83 44.06 6.40 6.42
C THR A 83 42.92 6.24 5.39
N THR A 84 41.67 6.67 5.58
CA THR A 84 41.11 7.84 6.30
C THR A 84 39.65 7.50 6.64
N VAL A 85 39.24 7.69 7.89
CA VAL A 85 37.90 7.34 8.38
C VAL A 85 36.85 8.29 7.79
N THR A 86 36.02 7.77 6.88
CA THR A 86 34.70 8.35 6.57
C THR A 86 33.64 7.44 7.20
N THR A 87 33.15 7.85 8.37
CA THR A 87 32.01 7.24 9.05
C THR A 87 30.77 7.35 8.17
N SER A 88 30.48 6.30 7.42
CA SER A 88 29.16 6.08 6.82
C SER A 88 28.32 5.35 7.85
N THR A 89 27.43 6.10 8.49
CA THR A 89 26.46 5.60 9.46
C THR A 89 25.44 4.73 8.72
N SER A 90 25.70 3.42 8.63
CA SER A 90 24.71 2.46 8.14
C SER A 90 23.60 2.33 9.18
N SER A 91 22.48 3.02 8.97
CA SER A 91 21.26 2.81 9.73
C SER A 91 20.81 1.36 9.56
N SER A 92 20.86 0.59 10.66
CA SER A 92 20.31 -0.76 10.74
C SER A 92 18.79 -0.66 10.54
N ALA A 93 18.34 -0.80 9.30
CA ALA A 93 16.91 -0.91 8.98
C ALA A 93 16.33 -2.10 9.76
N THR A 94 15.43 -1.82 10.70
CA THR A 94 14.64 -2.84 11.39
C THR A 94 13.83 -3.61 10.36
N SER A 95 14.29 -4.81 10.00
CA SER A 95 13.57 -5.71 9.11
C SER A 95 12.27 -6.14 9.77
N ILE A 96 11.14 -5.60 9.33
CA ILE A 96 9.82 -6.06 9.75
C ILE A 96 9.65 -7.50 9.22
N PRO A 97 9.40 -8.50 10.08
CA PRO A 97 9.14 -9.85 9.60
C PRO A 97 7.88 -9.84 8.73
N LEU A 98 7.96 -10.27 7.47
CA LEU A 98 6.85 -10.32 6.50
C LEU A 98 5.89 -11.48 6.79
N THR A 99 5.75 -11.87 8.06
CA THR A 99 4.84 -12.96 8.48
C THR A 99 3.40 -12.46 8.45
N ILE A 100 2.87 -12.21 7.26
CA ILE A 100 1.46 -11.88 7.04
C ILE A 100 0.67 -13.19 7.15
N SER A 101 0.18 -13.49 8.35
CA SER A 101 -0.68 -14.64 8.59
C SER A 101 -2.07 -14.39 7.98
N PHE A 102 -2.28 -14.86 6.75
CA PHE A 102 -3.59 -14.93 6.11
C PHE A 102 -4.39 -16.13 6.66
N THR A 103 -4.84 -16.08 7.91
CA THR A 103 -5.85 -17.01 8.39
C THR A 103 -7.18 -16.63 7.75
N ASN A 104 -7.49 -17.32 6.64
CA ASN A 104 -8.79 -17.22 5.98
C ASN A 104 -9.84 -17.92 6.85
N SER A 105 -10.42 -17.21 7.82
CA SER A 105 -11.59 -17.67 8.58
C SER A 105 -12.84 -17.64 7.71
N ASN A 106 -12.86 -18.45 6.65
CA ASN A 106 -14.03 -18.66 5.83
C ASN A 106 -14.83 -19.85 6.39
N ASN A 107 -15.49 -19.64 7.54
CA ASN A 107 -16.55 -20.53 8.00
C ASN A 107 -17.78 -20.29 7.13
N ASN A 108 -17.82 -20.92 5.96
CA ASN A 108 -19.06 -21.21 5.26
C ASN A 108 -19.62 -22.49 5.88
N SER A 109 -20.45 -22.35 6.91
CA SER A 109 -21.25 -23.43 7.47
C SER A 109 -22.31 -23.84 6.44
N SER A 110 -22.18 -25.08 5.96
CA SER A 110 -23.20 -25.80 5.22
C SER A 110 -24.48 -25.89 6.05
N SER A 111 -25.60 -25.53 5.42
CA SER A 111 -26.94 -25.73 5.94
C SER A 111 -27.30 -27.22 5.93
N THR A 112 -27.62 -27.76 7.11
CA THR A 112 -28.45 -28.97 7.24
C THR A 112 -29.40 -28.77 8.42
N THR A 113 -30.68 -28.63 8.07
CA THR A 113 -31.88 -29.19 8.69
C THR A 113 -32.02 -29.24 10.22
N MET A 114 -33.07 -28.55 10.68
CA MET A 114 -34.01 -28.84 11.79
C MET A 114 -33.54 -29.76 12.92
N ASP A 115 -33.57 -29.28 14.17
CA ASP A 115 -34.72 -29.54 15.04
C ASP A 115 -34.74 -28.63 16.29
N SER A 116 -35.90 -28.60 16.90
CA SER A 116 -36.37 -27.72 17.95
C SER A 116 -35.98 -28.20 19.35
N SER A 117 -35.52 -27.32 20.25
CA SER A 117 -35.90 -27.35 21.67
C SER A 117 -35.33 -26.17 22.44
N SER A 118 -36.23 -25.43 23.06
CA SER A 118 -36.04 -24.47 24.14
C SER A 118 -35.30 -25.04 25.34
N THR A 119 -34.40 -24.27 25.94
CA THR A 119 -34.33 -24.16 27.41
C THR A 119 -33.72 -22.84 27.85
N ASN A 120 -34.44 -22.27 28.79
CA ASN A 120 -34.26 -21.03 29.52
C ASN A 120 -33.26 -21.30 30.67
N THR A 121 -32.19 -20.51 30.84
CA THR A 121 -31.43 -20.56 32.11
C THR A 121 -30.76 -19.24 32.45
N ASN A 122 -31.20 -18.76 33.62
CA ASN A 122 -30.85 -17.60 34.42
C ASN A 122 -29.35 -17.32 34.66
N ASN A 123 -29.08 -16.04 34.90
CA ASN A 123 -27.93 -15.43 35.61
C ASN A 123 -27.57 -16.17 36.93
N PRO A 124 -26.34 -15.97 37.46
CA PRO A 124 -26.18 -14.92 38.48
C PRO A 124 -24.87 -14.10 38.42
N THR A 125 -25.00 -12.93 39.04
CA THR A 125 -24.07 -11.85 39.36
C THR A 125 -22.99 -12.25 40.38
N THR A 126 -21.76 -11.71 40.25
CA THR A 126 -20.78 -11.53 41.36
C THR A 126 -19.76 -10.48 40.89
N GLU A 127 -19.83 -9.23 41.34
CA GLU A 127 -19.13 -8.63 42.50
C GLU A 127 -17.59 -8.70 42.50
N THR A 128 -17.01 -7.49 42.45
CA THR A 128 -15.90 -7.00 43.29
C THR A 128 -14.46 -7.48 43.04
N ALA A 129 -13.64 -6.59 42.46
CA ALA A 129 -12.30 -6.27 42.98
C ALA A 129 -11.79 -4.94 42.39
N MET A 130 -11.65 -3.93 43.25
CA MET A 130 -10.99 -2.67 42.97
C MET A 130 -9.46 -2.88 43.00
N ALA A 131 -8.76 -2.45 41.94
CA ALA A 131 -7.31 -2.28 41.96
C ALA A 131 -6.98 -0.80 41.66
N GLN A 132 -6.62 -0.06 42.70
CA GLN A 132 -6.06 1.28 42.62
C GLN A 132 -4.65 1.20 42.01
N ILE A 133 -4.44 1.86 40.87
CA ILE A 133 -3.11 2.12 40.31
C ILE A 133 -2.71 3.53 40.72
N HIS A 134 -1.68 3.61 41.56
CA HIS A 134 -1.06 4.83 42.05
C HIS A 134 -0.17 5.43 40.94
N LEU A 135 -0.53 6.60 40.42
CA LEU A 135 0.32 7.40 39.53
C LEU A 135 1.20 8.36 40.35
N PRO A 136 2.48 8.55 40.01
CA PRO A 136 3.32 9.57 40.61
C PRO A 136 3.06 10.97 40.01
N PRO A 137 3.27 12.06 40.77
CA PRO A 137 2.95 13.42 40.36
C PRO A 137 3.97 14.04 39.38
N PRO A 138 3.56 15.05 38.58
CA PRO A 138 4.42 15.72 37.61
C PRO A 138 5.39 16.70 38.28
N SER A 139 6.68 16.57 38.01
CA SER A 139 7.70 17.53 38.43
C SER A 139 7.74 18.74 37.50
N THR A 140 7.42 19.90 38.06
CA THR A 140 7.66 21.24 37.53
C THR A 140 9.14 21.61 37.64
N SER A 141 9.78 22.04 36.55
CA SER A 141 10.55 23.31 36.44
C SER A 141 11.39 23.40 35.15
N PRO A 142 11.44 24.57 34.49
CA PRO A 142 12.25 24.82 33.30
C PRO A 142 13.62 25.41 33.69
N SER A 143 14.68 25.03 32.95
CA SER A 143 16.00 25.66 33.01
C SER A 143 16.30 26.47 31.74
N PRO A 144 17.14 27.52 31.84
CA PRO A 144 17.13 28.65 30.93
C PRO A 144 18.01 28.47 29.68
N VAL A 145 17.54 29.10 28.60
CA VAL A 145 18.18 29.23 27.29
C VAL A 145 19.48 30.03 27.39
N ARG A 146 20.58 29.50 26.82
CA ARG A 146 21.78 30.28 26.46
C ARG A 146 21.76 30.62 24.96
N PRO A 147 22.25 31.80 24.56
CA PRO A 147 22.28 32.22 23.16
C PRO A 147 23.50 31.62 22.45
N TYR A 148 23.30 31.06 21.25
CA TYR A 148 24.39 30.74 20.33
C TYR A 148 24.63 31.89 19.35
N SER A 149 25.91 32.18 19.21
CA SER A 149 26.57 33.19 18.43
C SER A 149 26.42 32.98 16.92
N SER A 150 26.31 34.11 16.23
CA SER A 150 26.42 34.32 14.80
C SER A 150 27.67 33.69 14.17
N LEU A 151 27.50 32.85 13.17
CA LEU A 151 28.55 32.44 12.22
C LEU A 151 28.33 33.06 10.84
N SER A 152 29.46 33.38 10.22
CA SER A 152 29.74 34.27 9.09
C SER A 152 29.25 33.79 7.72
N GLY A 153 28.79 34.75 6.90
CA GLY A 153 28.19 34.56 5.58
C GLY A 153 29.15 34.46 4.38
N GLU A 154 30.17 33.60 4.42
CA GLU A 154 31.06 33.41 3.25
C GLU A 154 30.99 32.02 2.61
N GLN A 155 30.24 31.05 3.17
CA GLN A 155 30.06 29.72 2.55
C GLN A 155 28.86 29.60 1.59
N GLN A 156 27.98 30.61 1.53
CA GLN A 156 26.74 30.50 0.77
C GLN A 156 26.88 30.82 -0.74
N GLN A 157 28.01 31.40 -1.17
CA GLN A 157 28.20 31.81 -2.56
C GLN A 157 28.88 30.75 -3.46
N GLN A 158 29.63 29.80 -2.89
CA GLN A 158 30.20 28.69 -3.67
C GLN A 158 29.20 27.56 -3.94
N GLN A 159 28.19 27.40 -3.09
CA GLN A 159 27.18 26.34 -3.28
C GLN A 159 26.16 26.67 -4.39
N GLN A 160 25.91 27.96 -4.68
CA GLN A 160 25.02 28.37 -5.78
C GLN A 160 25.63 28.22 -7.17
N GLN A 161 26.96 28.14 -7.31
CA GLN A 161 27.60 27.96 -8.62
C GLN A 161 27.70 26.49 -9.05
N GLN A 162 27.70 25.53 -8.12
CA GLN A 162 27.67 24.09 -8.46
C GLN A 162 26.28 23.62 -8.92
N GLN A 163 25.19 24.14 -8.32
CA GLN A 163 23.81 23.79 -8.72
C GLN A 163 23.44 24.27 -10.13
N LYS A 164 24.17 25.23 -10.70
CA LYS A 164 23.91 25.74 -12.06
C LYS A 164 24.52 24.88 -13.18
N LYS A 165 25.44 23.96 -12.85
CA LYS A 165 26.06 23.03 -13.82
C LYS A 165 25.37 21.67 -13.91
N GLU A 166 24.65 21.23 -12.88
CA GLU A 166 23.90 19.97 -12.91
C GLU A 166 22.55 20.06 -13.65
N LYS A 167 21.96 21.24 -13.78
CA LYS A 167 20.69 21.42 -14.52
C LYS A 167 20.79 21.29 -16.05
N LYS A 168 21.98 21.06 -16.62
CA LYS A 168 22.16 20.90 -18.08
C LYS A 168 22.28 19.44 -18.54
N ASN A 169 22.50 18.48 -17.63
CA ASN A 169 22.70 17.06 -18.00
C ASN A 169 21.49 16.15 -17.71
N ILE A 170 20.42 16.67 -17.11
CA ILE A 170 19.22 15.87 -16.75
C ILE A 170 18.12 15.95 -17.82
N SER A 171 18.17 16.92 -18.75
CA SER A 171 17.12 17.11 -19.77
C SER A 171 17.13 16.11 -20.94
N GLU A 172 18.05 15.15 -20.98
CA GLU A 172 18.20 14.21 -22.12
C GLU A 172 17.86 12.74 -21.77
N LEU A 173 17.57 12.43 -20.50
CA LEU A 173 17.23 11.05 -20.06
C LEU A 173 15.74 10.84 -19.70
N GLU A 174 14.93 11.89 -19.57
CA GLU A 174 13.50 11.80 -19.21
C GLU A 174 12.56 11.46 -20.39
N GLY A 175 13.08 11.38 -21.62
CA GLY A 175 12.28 11.19 -22.83
C GLY A 175 11.63 9.80 -23.02
N ALA A 176 11.99 8.80 -22.21
CA ALA A 176 11.51 7.42 -22.40
C ALA A 176 10.46 6.95 -21.36
N ALA A 177 10.34 7.62 -20.21
CA ALA A 177 9.37 7.26 -19.16
C ALA A 177 8.02 8.02 -19.29
N VAL A 178 7.99 9.11 -20.06
CA VAL A 178 6.79 9.96 -20.27
C VAL A 178 5.83 9.37 -21.33
N ALA A 179 6.30 8.44 -22.17
CA ALA A 179 5.52 7.90 -23.29
C ALA A 179 4.36 6.96 -22.90
N GLN A 180 4.28 6.51 -21.64
CA GLN A 180 3.18 5.63 -21.18
C GLN A 180 2.00 6.36 -20.53
N GLN A 181 2.14 7.66 -20.20
CA GLN A 181 1.07 8.46 -19.57
C GLN A 181 0.23 9.30 -20.56
N GLN A 182 0.61 9.41 -21.83
CA GLN A 182 -0.15 10.21 -22.82
C GLN A 182 -1.24 9.45 -23.59
N LYS A 183 -1.48 8.16 -23.32
CA LYS A 183 -2.48 7.33 -24.04
C LYS A 183 -3.70 6.91 -23.20
N LEU A 184 -4.03 7.67 -22.15
CA LEU A 184 -5.17 7.40 -21.24
C LEU A 184 -6.21 8.56 -21.18
N LEU A 185 -6.23 9.44 -22.18
CA LEU A 185 -7.23 10.50 -22.33
C LEU A 185 -8.55 10.02 -22.97
N GLY A 186 -9.15 8.98 -22.38
CA GLY A 186 -10.51 8.51 -22.67
C GLY A 186 -11.46 8.86 -21.53
N SER A 187 -11.51 10.14 -21.15
CA SER A 187 -12.35 10.64 -20.07
C SER A 187 -13.83 10.36 -20.37
N SER A 188 -14.46 9.55 -19.51
CA SER A 188 -15.90 9.30 -19.53
C SER A 188 -16.62 10.53 -18.96
N GLN A 189 -16.76 11.58 -19.77
CA GLN A 189 -17.66 12.67 -19.44
C GLN A 189 -19.11 12.16 -19.50
N LEU A 190 -19.65 11.82 -18.34
CA LEU A 190 -21.09 11.76 -18.11
C LEU A 190 -21.65 13.18 -18.32
N LYS A 191 -22.17 13.45 -19.52
CA LYS A 191 -22.99 14.63 -19.82
C LYS A 191 -24.26 14.59 -18.95
N SER A 192 -24.23 15.25 -17.80
CA SER A 192 -25.43 15.55 -17.04
C SER A 192 -26.12 16.77 -17.65
N SER A 193 -27.21 16.55 -18.37
CA SER A 193 -28.13 17.59 -18.80
C SER A 193 -28.75 18.28 -17.58
N ILE A 194 -28.45 19.56 -17.41
CA ILE A 194 -29.02 20.43 -16.38
C ILE A 194 -30.43 20.82 -16.82
N THR A 195 -31.45 20.16 -16.28
CA THR A 195 -32.84 20.65 -16.32
C THR A 195 -33.14 21.30 -14.98
N THR A 196 -33.30 22.63 -15.02
CA THR A 196 -33.64 23.48 -13.88
C THR A 196 -35.13 23.36 -13.57
N SER A 197 -35.49 22.66 -12.49
CA SER A 197 -36.68 22.99 -11.68
C SER A 197 -36.62 22.35 -10.29
N ASP A 198 -36.27 23.18 -9.31
CA ASP A 198 -36.76 23.24 -7.93
C ASP A 198 -37.29 21.97 -7.25
N LYS A 199 -36.36 21.24 -6.63
CA LYS A 199 -36.45 20.76 -5.23
C LYS A 199 -35.02 20.41 -4.81
N LEU A 200 -34.39 21.26 -4.00
CA LEU A 200 -33.06 21.06 -3.42
C LEU A 200 -33.09 19.90 -2.41
N SER A 201 -33.27 18.68 -2.90
CA SER A 201 -32.90 17.47 -2.18
C SER A 201 -31.42 17.60 -1.86
N ALA A 202 -31.08 17.56 -0.57
CA ALA A 202 -29.70 17.53 -0.09
C ALA A 202 -28.98 16.38 -0.80
N ARG A 203 -28.26 16.70 -1.87
CA ARG A 203 -27.54 15.72 -2.67
C ARG A 203 -26.44 15.18 -1.78
N LYS A 204 -26.46 13.87 -1.52
CA LYS A 204 -25.40 13.20 -0.76
C LYS A 204 -24.06 13.60 -1.38
N PRO A 205 -23.09 14.09 -0.58
CA PRO A 205 -21.79 14.47 -1.10
C PRO A 205 -21.17 13.27 -1.82
N SER A 206 -20.79 13.47 -3.07
CA SER A 206 -20.17 12.44 -3.89
C SER A 206 -18.67 12.50 -3.66
N TYR A 207 -18.18 11.74 -2.68
CA TYR A 207 -16.74 11.66 -2.43
C TYR A 207 -16.00 11.07 -3.63
N PHE A 208 -14.85 11.67 -3.96
CA PHE A 208 -13.96 11.24 -5.02
C PHE A 208 -13.12 10.03 -4.58
N VAL A 209 -13.29 8.88 -5.22
CA VAL A 209 -12.50 7.69 -4.94
C VAL A 209 -11.54 7.48 -6.10
N PHE A 210 -10.26 7.22 -5.84
CA PHE A 210 -9.35 6.76 -6.90
C PHE A 210 -9.76 5.36 -7.29
N ARG A 211 -10.29 5.22 -8.52
CA ARG A 211 -10.84 3.95 -9.02
C ARG A 211 -9.84 3.18 -9.86
N GLU A 212 -8.74 3.79 -10.27
CA GLU A 212 -7.80 3.17 -11.18
C GLU A 212 -6.80 2.29 -10.40
N PRO A 213 -6.88 0.95 -10.55
CA PRO A 213 -5.86 0.05 -10.01
C PRO A 213 -4.52 0.24 -10.73
N VAL A 214 -3.44 -0.08 -10.04
CA VAL A 214 -2.08 0.03 -10.60
C VAL A 214 -1.76 -1.21 -11.43
N GLU A 215 -1.44 -0.99 -12.70
CA GLU A 215 -0.90 -2.01 -13.60
C GLU A 215 0.61 -2.08 -13.46
N ILE A 216 1.14 -3.30 -13.49
CA ILE A 216 2.58 -3.53 -13.38
C ILE A 216 3.07 -3.92 -14.76
N PRO A 217 3.89 -3.09 -15.43
CA PRO A 217 4.36 -3.41 -16.76
C PRO A 217 4.99 -4.80 -16.80
N PRO A 218 4.66 -5.67 -17.77
CA PRO A 218 5.25 -7.00 -17.85
C PRO A 218 6.77 -6.94 -18.02
N GLY A 219 7.27 -5.85 -18.61
CA GLY A 219 8.69 -5.53 -18.71
C GLY A 219 9.32 -5.01 -17.42
N SER A 220 8.62 -4.88 -16.29
CA SER A 220 9.25 -4.49 -15.02
C SER A 220 10.09 -5.61 -14.41
N VAL A 221 9.89 -6.85 -14.87
CA VAL A 221 10.68 -8.04 -14.48
C VAL A 221 11.84 -8.26 -15.46
N GLN A 222 12.53 -7.18 -15.89
CA GLN A 222 13.55 -7.33 -16.93
C GLN A 222 14.61 -8.34 -16.51
N ARG A 223 14.65 -9.46 -17.22
CA ARG A 223 15.91 -10.14 -17.48
C ARG A 223 16.77 -9.12 -18.18
N LYS A 224 17.77 -8.55 -17.48
CA LYS A 224 18.81 -7.76 -18.14
C LYS A 224 19.34 -8.69 -19.23
N LYS A 225 18.93 -8.45 -20.48
CA LYS A 225 19.49 -9.18 -21.62
C LYS A 225 20.97 -8.91 -21.46
N ARG A 226 21.74 -9.95 -21.10
CA ARG A 226 23.19 -9.86 -21.15
C ARG A 226 23.42 -9.31 -22.54
N LYS A 227 23.87 -8.05 -22.62
CA LYS A 227 24.46 -7.56 -23.85
C LYS A 227 25.52 -8.61 -24.05
N ALA A 228 25.29 -9.50 -25.01
CA ALA A 228 26.34 -10.35 -25.50
C ALA A 228 27.39 -9.32 -25.88
N THR A 229 28.37 -9.15 -25.01
CA THR A 229 29.54 -8.35 -25.29
C THR A 229 30.06 -9.08 -26.49
N SER A 230 29.70 -8.55 -27.66
CA SER A 230 30.20 -8.97 -28.94
C SER A 230 31.69 -8.68 -28.82
N MET A 231 32.42 -9.62 -28.23
CA MET A 231 33.85 -9.73 -28.33
C MET A 231 34.07 -9.88 -29.82
N MET A 232 34.22 -8.74 -30.49
CA MET A 232 34.79 -8.72 -31.80
C MET A 232 36.13 -9.38 -31.65
N MET A 233 36.24 -10.50 -32.37
CA MET A 233 37.42 -11.32 -32.57
C MET A 233 38.68 -10.45 -32.58
N SER A 234 39.43 -10.50 -31.49
CA SER A 234 40.87 -10.29 -31.57
C SER A 234 41.45 -11.67 -31.81
N ASP A 235 41.77 -11.95 -33.07
CA ASP A 235 42.49 -13.13 -33.49
C ASP A 235 43.81 -13.22 -32.71
N ASN A 236 43.90 -14.12 -31.74
CA ASN A 236 45.19 -14.71 -31.37
C ASN A 236 45.02 -16.06 -30.68
N ASN A 237 45.82 -16.99 -31.17
CA ASN A 237 45.75 -18.42 -30.96
C ASN A 237 46.14 -18.87 -29.53
N ASN A 238 45.60 -20.03 -29.16
CA ASN A 238 46.02 -20.93 -28.09
C ASN A 238 45.86 -20.42 -26.64
N MET A 239 44.78 -20.86 -26.01
CA MET A 239 44.89 -21.44 -24.67
C MET A 239 43.66 -22.33 -24.40
N ASP A 240 43.91 -23.58 -24.03
CA ASP A 240 42.94 -24.46 -23.38
C ASP A 240 42.41 -23.75 -22.12
N VAL A 241 41.20 -23.21 -22.19
CA VAL A 241 40.53 -22.59 -21.04
C VAL A 241 39.37 -23.51 -20.65
N ASP A 242 39.58 -24.16 -19.51
CA ASP A 242 38.62 -25.01 -18.81
C ASP A 242 37.22 -24.39 -18.76
N GLU A 243 36.26 -25.14 -19.29
CA GLU A 243 34.81 -24.88 -19.26
C GLU A 243 34.29 -24.95 -17.81
N ASN A 244 34.43 -23.86 -17.06
CA ASN A 244 33.79 -23.74 -15.75
C ASN A 244 32.39 -23.10 -15.90
N GLU A 245 31.43 -23.87 -16.43
CA GLU A 245 30.03 -23.44 -16.69
C GLU A 245 29.22 -23.09 -15.41
N ASN A 246 29.80 -23.21 -14.22
CA ASN A 246 29.08 -23.08 -12.95
C ASN A 246 28.91 -21.63 -12.43
N GLU A 247 29.56 -20.63 -13.04
CA GLU A 247 29.49 -19.24 -12.57
C GLU A 247 28.19 -18.50 -12.98
N THR A 248 27.31 -19.15 -13.73
CA THR A 248 26.20 -18.48 -14.41
C THR A 248 24.92 -18.29 -13.58
N LEU A 249 24.74 -19.05 -12.49
CA LEU A 249 23.47 -19.16 -11.77
C LEU A 249 23.33 -18.19 -10.57
N GLU A 250 24.43 -17.85 -9.90
CA GLU A 250 24.43 -16.90 -8.77
C GLU A 250 24.06 -15.48 -9.22
N ASP A 251 24.45 -15.13 -10.44
CA ASP A 251 24.22 -13.84 -11.07
C ASP A 251 22.73 -13.57 -11.34
N GLU A 252 21.91 -14.60 -11.62
CA GLU A 252 20.47 -14.45 -11.89
C GLU A 252 19.67 -14.17 -10.60
N LEU A 253 20.14 -14.65 -9.44
CA LEU A 253 19.46 -14.47 -8.16
C LEU A 253 19.63 -13.04 -7.58
N LEU A 254 20.75 -12.39 -7.91
CA LEU A 254 21.06 -11.01 -7.49
C LEU A 254 20.14 -9.93 -8.10
N TYR A 255 19.37 -10.26 -9.14
CA TYR A 255 18.46 -9.31 -9.79
C TYR A 255 17.16 -9.05 -9.02
N TYR A 256 16.75 -9.97 -8.14
CA TYR A 256 15.57 -9.77 -7.30
C TYR A 256 15.98 -9.04 -6.03
N THR A 257 16.14 -7.72 -6.15
CA THR A 257 16.35 -6.89 -4.98
C THR A 257 15.13 -7.00 -4.05
N PRO A 258 15.32 -7.11 -2.73
CA PRO A 258 14.22 -7.06 -1.76
C PRO A 258 13.27 -5.88 -2.01
N GLY A 259 13.79 -4.76 -2.50
CA GLY A 259 12.99 -3.59 -2.90
C GLY A 259 11.96 -3.87 -4.00
N LEU A 260 12.31 -4.62 -5.06
CA LEU A 260 11.33 -4.96 -6.11
C LEU A 260 10.19 -5.83 -5.56
N PHE A 261 10.53 -6.80 -4.71
CA PHE A 261 9.55 -7.67 -4.07
C PHE A 261 8.61 -6.88 -3.16
N SER A 262 9.14 -6.01 -2.30
CA SER A 262 8.36 -5.14 -1.42
C SER A 262 7.46 -4.18 -2.20
N LYS A 263 7.99 -3.52 -3.25
CA LYS A 263 7.19 -2.66 -4.15
C LYS A 263 6.05 -3.44 -4.81
N PHE A 264 6.30 -4.65 -5.30
CA PHE A 264 5.28 -5.50 -5.93
C PHE A 264 4.19 -5.94 -4.93
N LEU A 265 4.60 -6.35 -3.72
CA LEU A 265 3.69 -6.75 -2.65
C LEU A 265 2.81 -5.57 -2.23
N MET A 266 3.39 -4.39 -2.06
CA MET A 266 2.67 -3.15 -1.75
C MET A 266 1.61 -2.82 -2.80
N VAL A 267 1.97 -2.82 -4.08
CA VAL A 267 1.00 -2.58 -5.16
C VAL A 267 -0.13 -3.62 -5.14
N THR A 268 0.20 -4.89 -4.90
CA THR A 268 -0.79 -5.97 -4.81
C THR A 268 -1.76 -5.73 -3.63
N MET A 269 -1.25 -5.31 -2.47
CA MET A 269 -2.08 -4.99 -1.30
C MET A 269 -2.99 -3.80 -1.57
N TYR A 270 -2.47 -2.73 -2.17
CA TYR A 270 -3.26 -1.57 -2.59
C TYR A 270 -4.39 -1.96 -3.55
N ASN A 271 -4.09 -2.73 -4.61
CA ASN A 271 -5.08 -3.17 -5.59
C ASN A 271 -6.19 -4.03 -4.96
N LEU A 272 -5.81 -4.94 -4.04
CA LEU A 272 -6.79 -5.74 -3.29
C LEU A 272 -7.64 -4.86 -2.35
N ALA A 273 -7.02 -3.91 -1.65
CA ALA A 273 -7.72 -2.96 -0.79
C ALA A 273 -8.75 -2.13 -1.58
N LEU A 274 -8.33 -1.62 -2.74
CA LEU A 274 -9.17 -0.87 -3.67
C LEU A 274 -10.34 -1.70 -4.18
N THR A 275 -10.09 -2.94 -4.60
CA THR A 275 -11.15 -3.84 -5.06
C THR A 275 -12.22 -4.05 -3.99
N LEU A 276 -11.82 -4.28 -2.74
CA LEU A 276 -12.74 -4.46 -1.62
C LEU A 276 -13.51 -3.18 -1.30
N HIS A 277 -12.86 -2.02 -1.39
CA HIS A 277 -13.49 -0.71 -1.23
C HIS A 277 -14.57 -0.48 -2.28
N LEU A 278 -14.23 -0.64 -3.58
CA LEU A 278 -15.17 -0.45 -4.68
C LEU A 278 -16.34 -1.46 -4.62
N HIS A 279 -16.07 -2.70 -4.21
CA HIS A 279 -17.12 -3.68 -3.98
C HIS A 279 -18.08 -3.23 -2.88
N ALA A 280 -17.56 -2.78 -1.74
CA ALA A 280 -18.39 -2.27 -0.65
C ALA A 280 -19.28 -1.09 -1.09
N LEU A 281 -18.73 -0.17 -1.89
CA LEU A 281 -19.48 0.96 -2.47
C LEU A 281 -20.58 0.49 -3.44
N SER A 282 -20.28 -0.48 -4.30
CA SER A 282 -21.27 -1.03 -5.24
C SER A 282 -22.47 -1.66 -4.53
N LEU A 283 -22.24 -2.31 -3.38
CA LEU A 283 -23.29 -2.90 -2.54
C LEU A 283 -24.04 -1.86 -1.69
N SER A 284 -23.43 -0.69 -1.44
CA SER A 284 -24.03 0.38 -0.64
C SER A 284 -25.00 1.27 -1.44
N THR A 285 -25.02 1.14 -2.77
CA THR A 285 -25.91 1.93 -3.62
C THR A 285 -27.32 1.34 -3.51
N PRO A 286 -28.31 2.09 -2.99
CA PRO A 286 -29.67 1.57 -2.90
C PRO A 286 -30.19 1.26 -4.31
N PRO A 287 -30.93 0.16 -4.51
CA PRO A 287 -31.53 -0.14 -5.79
C PRO A 287 -32.43 1.05 -6.18
N SER A 288 -32.14 1.67 -7.31
CA SER A 288 -32.94 2.78 -7.85
C SER A 288 -34.36 2.27 -8.09
N SER A 289 -35.26 2.62 -7.17
CA SER A 289 -36.60 2.09 -7.00
C SER A 289 -37.41 2.08 -8.30
N LYS A 290 -37.85 0.89 -8.72
CA LYS A 290 -39.03 0.68 -9.55
C LYS A 290 -40.11 0.04 -8.67
N ASN A 291 -40.88 0.89 -7.99
CA ASN A 291 -42.26 0.77 -7.46
C ASN A 291 -42.81 -0.46 -6.71
N ASP A 292 -42.12 -1.59 -6.53
CA ASP A 292 -42.73 -2.74 -5.82
C ASP A 292 -42.49 -2.69 -4.30
N THR A 293 -43.48 -2.15 -3.59
CA THR A 293 -43.49 -1.90 -2.15
C THR A 293 -44.26 -3.04 -1.48
N THR A 294 -43.63 -4.03 -0.82
CA THR A 294 -44.23 -4.68 0.39
C THR A 294 -43.41 -5.74 1.16
N ILE A 295 -42.28 -6.30 0.71
CA ILE A 295 -41.63 -7.43 1.43
C ILE A 295 -40.09 -7.32 1.52
N ALA A 296 -39.52 -6.31 2.22
CA ALA A 296 -38.07 -6.04 2.18
C ALA A 296 -37.27 -6.04 3.51
N ASN A 297 -37.89 -6.05 4.70
CA ASN A 297 -37.18 -5.63 5.93
C ASN A 297 -36.05 -6.56 6.45
N ASN A 298 -36.03 -7.86 6.11
CA ASN A 298 -35.00 -8.79 6.63
C ASN A 298 -33.72 -8.87 5.78
N SER A 299 -33.75 -8.46 4.50
CA SER A 299 -32.59 -8.56 3.62
C SER A 299 -31.52 -7.50 3.90
N ASP A 300 -31.92 -6.35 4.47
CA ASP A 300 -31.05 -5.19 4.57
C ASP A 300 -29.95 -5.34 5.64
N ASN A 301 -30.27 -6.00 6.77
CA ASN A 301 -29.32 -6.19 7.87
C ASN A 301 -28.14 -7.11 7.51
N ASN A 302 -28.33 -8.07 6.61
CA ASN A 302 -27.24 -8.95 6.18
C ASN A 302 -26.28 -8.23 5.24
N ASN A 303 -26.81 -7.37 4.36
CA ASN A 303 -26.00 -6.59 3.42
C ASN A 303 -25.15 -5.54 4.13
N THR A 304 -25.70 -4.81 5.10
CA THR A 304 -24.93 -3.80 5.87
C THR A 304 -23.74 -4.43 6.59
N ASN A 305 -23.92 -5.61 7.20
CA ASN A 305 -22.84 -6.35 7.84
C ASN A 305 -21.76 -6.80 6.85
N LYS A 306 -22.15 -7.27 5.65
CA LYS A 306 -21.21 -7.65 4.58
C LYS A 306 -20.39 -6.44 4.10
N ILE A 307 -21.06 -5.30 3.86
CA ILE A 307 -20.44 -4.04 3.45
C ILE A 307 -19.42 -3.58 4.49
N LYS A 308 -19.82 -3.56 5.78
CA LYS A 308 -18.92 -3.17 6.88
C LYS A 308 -17.69 -4.07 6.96
N LYS A 309 -17.85 -5.38 6.77
CA LYS A 309 -16.73 -6.34 6.72
C LYS A 309 -15.76 -6.04 5.57
N LEU A 310 -16.28 -5.70 4.39
CA LEU A 310 -15.46 -5.32 3.24
C LEU A 310 -14.64 -4.05 3.51
N PHE A 311 -15.26 -3.01 4.08
CA PHE A 311 -14.55 -1.78 4.48
C PHE A 311 -13.47 -2.04 5.54
N LEU A 312 -13.76 -2.84 6.58
CA LEU A 312 -12.77 -3.20 7.59
C LEU A 312 -11.56 -3.95 7.01
N ARG A 313 -11.79 -4.84 6.05
CA ARG A 313 -10.72 -5.57 5.37
C ARG A 313 -9.91 -4.65 4.46
N SER A 314 -10.59 -3.79 3.69
CA SER A 314 -9.95 -2.79 2.83
C SER A 314 -9.05 -1.85 3.65
N ARG A 315 -9.54 -1.35 4.79
CA ARG A 315 -8.77 -0.51 5.72
C ARG A 315 -7.44 -1.15 6.12
N LYS A 316 -7.48 -2.39 6.62
CA LYS A 316 -6.26 -3.11 7.07
C LYS A 316 -5.23 -3.24 5.96
N LEU A 317 -5.67 -3.49 4.73
CA LEU A 317 -4.78 -3.63 3.58
C LEU A 317 -4.19 -2.30 3.13
N TYR A 318 -4.96 -1.21 3.19
CA TYR A 318 -4.44 0.14 2.96
C TYR A 318 -3.44 0.56 4.02
N GLU A 319 -3.73 0.31 5.31
CA GLU A 319 -2.79 0.58 6.42
C GLU A 319 -1.47 -0.18 6.20
N LEU A 320 -1.53 -1.48 5.89
CA LEU A 320 -0.35 -2.29 5.61
C LEU A 320 0.41 -1.82 4.37
N SER A 321 -0.30 -1.45 3.30
CA SER A 321 0.32 -0.89 2.09
C SER A 321 0.99 0.46 2.36
N PHE A 322 0.43 1.26 3.26
CA PHE A 322 1.01 2.54 3.66
C PHE A 322 2.28 2.34 4.51
N GLU A 323 2.24 1.41 5.46
CA GLU A 323 3.40 1.06 6.28
C GLU A 323 4.58 0.60 5.42
N MET A 324 4.36 -0.33 4.49
CA MET A 324 5.40 -0.76 3.53
C MET A 324 5.90 0.36 2.62
N HIS A 325 5.09 1.39 2.36
CA HIS A 325 5.51 2.54 1.56
C HIS A 325 6.42 3.49 2.36
N LEU A 326 6.25 3.58 3.68
CA LEU A 326 7.09 4.40 4.55
C LEU A 326 8.48 3.81 4.78
N ASP A 327 8.65 2.50 4.58
CA ASP A 327 9.97 1.88 4.60
C ASP A 327 10.80 2.42 3.41
N GLU A 328 11.90 3.12 3.72
CA GLU A 328 12.79 3.91 2.81
C GLU A 328 13.27 3.17 1.55
N SER A 329 13.04 1.86 1.44
CA SER A 329 13.34 1.04 0.27
C SER A 329 12.39 1.23 -0.92
N CYS A 330 11.27 1.94 -0.74
CA CYS A 330 10.22 2.04 -1.73
C CYS A 330 10.11 3.44 -2.36
N ASP A 331 10.92 3.74 -3.38
CA ASP A 331 10.61 4.88 -4.28
C ASP A 331 9.34 4.59 -5.05
N VAL A 332 8.23 5.14 -4.58
CA VAL A 332 6.93 5.06 -5.22
C VAL A 332 6.52 6.47 -5.62
N ASN A 333 5.82 6.57 -6.76
CA ASN A 333 5.30 7.83 -7.25
C ASN A 333 4.38 8.48 -6.21
N LEU A 334 4.57 9.77 -5.95
CA LEU A 334 3.77 10.55 -5.01
C LEU A 334 2.25 10.50 -5.29
N LEU A 335 1.85 10.36 -6.56
CA LEU A 335 0.44 10.17 -6.93
C LEU A 335 -0.15 8.91 -6.28
N PHE A 336 0.63 7.83 -6.18
CA PHE A 336 0.20 6.62 -5.48
C PHE A 336 -0.03 6.89 -3.99
N THR A 337 0.87 7.64 -3.35
CA THR A 337 0.74 8.03 -1.94
C THR A 337 -0.53 8.84 -1.70
N LEU A 338 -0.81 9.84 -2.56
CA LEU A 338 -2.03 10.64 -2.49
C LEU A 338 -3.28 9.78 -2.72
N ALA A 339 -3.28 8.89 -3.70
CA ALA A 339 -4.40 7.99 -3.97
C ALA A 339 -4.68 7.05 -2.79
N LEU A 340 -3.62 6.50 -2.20
CA LEU A 340 -3.68 5.65 -1.01
C LEU A 340 -4.27 6.42 0.18
N ILE A 341 -3.71 7.58 0.53
CA ILE A 341 -4.17 8.40 1.67
C ILE A 341 -5.62 8.85 1.46
N ASN A 342 -5.99 9.28 0.25
CA ASN A 342 -7.37 9.67 -0.08
C ASN A 342 -8.34 8.52 0.18
N ASN A 343 -8.07 7.36 -0.41
CA ASN A 343 -8.95 6.20 -0.31
C ASN A 343 -9.02 5.69 1.14
N LEU A 344 -7.90 5.67 1.86
CA LEU A 344 -7.85 5.30 3.27
C LEU A 344 -8.65 6.28 4.15
N GLY A 345 -8.53 7.58 3.90
CA GLY A 345 -9.29 8.63 4.59
C GLY A 345 -10.81 8.48 4.42
N LEU A 346 -11.26 8.10 3.22
CA LEU A 346 -12.67 7.79 2.93
C LEU A 346 -13.15 6.51 3.61
N VAL A 347 -12.31 5.48 3.68
CA VAL A 347 -12.65 4.26 4.42
C VAL A 347 -12.80 4.55 5.92
N TYR A 348 -11.90 5.34 6.52
CA TYR A 348 -12.06 5.80 7.91
C TYR A 348 -13.35 6.58 8.12
N TYR A 349 -13.65 7.52 7.21
CA TYR A 349 -14.87 8.31 7.28
C TYR A 349 -16.12 7.42 7.26
N THR A 350 -16.16 6.47 6.33
CA THR A 350 -17.29 5.54 6.17
C THR A 350 -17.47 4.62 7.38
N LEU A 351 -16.38 4.32 8.10
CA LEU A 351 -16.40 3.54 9.34
C LEU A 351 -16.69 4.39 10.59
N ASN A 352 -17.01 5.68 10.43
CA ASN A 352 -17.20 6.67 11.51
C ASN A 352 -15.94 6.92 12.36
N GLU A 353 -14.75 6.70 11.81
CA GLU A 353 -13.46 7.00 12.46
C GLU A 353 -12.98 8.41 12.09
N ASN A 354 -13.81 9.41 12.39
CA ASN A 354 -13.67 10.79 11.94
C ASN A 354 -12.29 11.40 12.23
N LYS A 355 -11.72 11.15 13.42
CA LYS A 355 -10.40 11.67 13.80
C LYS A 355 -9.28 11.15 12.87
N ARG A 356 -9.28 9.84 12.56
CA ARG A 356 -8.27 9.23 11.67
C ARG A 356 -8.47 9.69 10.23
N SER A 357 -9.72 9.76 9.80
CA SER A 357 -10.09 10.33 8.50
C SER A 357 -9.55 11.75 8.33
N GLN A 358 -9.81 12.64 9.30
CA GLN A 358 -9.29 14.01 9.29
C GLN A 358 -7.77 14.05 9.24
N THR A 359 -7.08 13.18 9.97
CA THR A 359 -5.60 13.09 9.89
C THR A 359 -5.15 12.75 8.48
N CYS A 360 -5.78 11.78 7.80
CA CYS A 360 -5.47 11.46 6.40
C CYS A 360 -5.65 12.70 5.50
N PHE A 361 -6.78 13.40 5.60
CA PHE A 361 -7.05 14.57 4.75
C PHE A 361 -6.17 15.78 5.07
N LYS A 362 -5.78 15.99 6.33
CA LYS A 362 -4.79 17.01 6.72
C LYS A 362 -3.43 16.73 6.10
N ASN A 363 -2.94 15.49 6.23
CA ASN A 363 -1.67 15.09 5.64
C ASN A 363 -1.70 15.26 4.12
N MET A 364 -2.79 14.81 3.48
CA MET A 364 -2.98 14.98 2.05
C MET A 364 -2.97 16.45 1.64
N PHE A 365 -3.67 17.31 2.36
CA PHE A 365 -3.67 18.76 2.11
C PHE A 365 -2.28 19.37 2.26
N SER A 366 -1.52 19.01 3.30
CA SER A 366 -0.14 19.48 3.48
C SER A 366 0.78 19.04 2.34
N THR A 367 0.69 17.78 1.90
CA THR A 367 1.44 17.29 0.73
C THR A 367 1.03 18.02 -0.53
N MET A 368 -0.25 18.26 -0.71
CA MET A 368 -0.79 19.01 -1.85
C MET A 368 -0.27 20.45 -1.88
N MET A 369 -0.29 21.17 -0.76
CA MET A 369 0.28 22.51 -0.63
C MET A 369 1.76 22.52 -0.97
N TYR A 370 2.54 21.56 -0.45
CA TYR A 370 3.95 21.43 -0.78
C TYR A 370 4.20 21.28 -2.29
N LEU A 371 3.41 20.45 -2.99
CA LEU A 371 3.56 20.26 -4.43
C LEU A 371 3.18 21.48 -5.27
N MET A 372 2.24 22.29 -4.77
CA MET A 372 1.93 23.57 -5.39
C MET A 372 3.11 24.53 -5.27
N ASP A 373 3.75 24.57 -4.10
CA ASP A 373 4.90 25.44 -3.83
C ASP A 373 6.15 25.02 -4.62
N THR A 374 6.36 23.72 -4.84
CA THR A 374 7.48 23.19 -5.66
C THR A 374 7.22 23.20 -7.17
N ASN A 375 6.01 23.59 -7.61
CA ASN A 375 5.57 23.55 -9.01
C ASN A 375 5.54 22.12 -9.63
N GLU A 376 5.48 21.10 -8.78
CA GLU A 376 5.32 19.69 -9.19
C GLU A 376 3.84 19.30 -9.37
N SER A 377 2.92 20.20 -9.04
CA SER A 377 1.47 20.00 -9.18
C SER A 377 1.02 19.63 -10.60
N SER A 378 1.74 20.10 -11.63
CA SER A 378 1.43 19.77 -13.04
C SER A 378 1.49 18.27 -13.37
N THR A 379 2.11 17.45 -12.51
CA THR A 379 2.23 16.00 -12.71
C THR A 379 0.96 15.20 -12.33
N ILE A 380 0.02 15.83 -11.62
CA ILE A 380 -1.19 15.18 -11.13
C ILE A 380 -2.39 15.74 -11.90
N ASN A 381 -3.14 14.89 -12.61
CA ASN A 381 -4.27 15.34 -13.44
C ASN A 381 -5.60 15.44 -12.67
N GLU A 382 -5.68 14.88 -11.47
CA GLU A 382 -6.92 14.69 -10.71
C GLU A 382 -7.01 15.57 -9.45
N TRP A 383 -6.35 16.73 -9.46
CA TRP A 383 -6.32 17.67 -8.34
C TRP A 383 -7.69 18.05 -7.81
N ASP A 384 -8.63 18.34 -8.71
CA ASP A 384 -9.97 18.80 -8.34
C ASP A 384 -10.72 17.75 -7.52
N GLY A 385 -10.59 16.48 -7.89
CA GLY A 385 -11.20 15.35 -7.16
C GLY A 385 -10.62 15.19 -5.76
N LEU A 386 -9.29 15.26 -5.65
CA LEU A 386 -8.57 15.23 -4.37
C LEU A 386 -8.99 16.39 -3.46
N LEU A 387 -8.97 17.62 -3.99
CA LEU A 387 -9.32 18.82 -3.24
C LEU A 387 -10.77 18.79 -2.78
N SER A 388 -11.71 18.30 -3.60
CA SER A 388 -13.12 18.21 -3.21
C SER A 388 -13.30 17.44 -1.89
N ASN A 389 -12.65 16.28 -1.75
CA ASN A 389 -12.75 15.50 -0.52
C ASN A 389 -12.13 16.20 0.70
N VAL A 390 -10.97 16.84 0.50
CA VAL A 390 -10.27 17.58 1.55
C VAL A 390 -11.15 18.72 2.05
N MET A 391 -11.68 19.52 1.13
CA MET A 391 -12.47 20.69 1.45
C MET A 391 -13.77 20.29 2.15
N ASP A 392 -14.45 19.26 1.66
CA ASP A 392 -15.65 18.76 2.31
C ASP A 392 -15.37 18.25 3.73
N ILE A 393 -14.35 17.41 3.92
CA ILE A 393 -14.15 16.76 5.22
C ILE A 393 -13.51 17.69 6.26
N LEU A 394 -12.61 18.60 5.85
CA LEU A 394 -11.97 19.52 6.78
C LEU A 394 -12.91 20.66 7.19
N PHE A 395 -13.68 21.23 6.26
CA PHE A 395 -14.50 22.42 6.56
C PHE A 395 -15.93 22.11 7.00
N TYR A 396 -16.44 20.90 6.77
CA TYR A 396 -17.77 20.52 7.26
C TYR A 396 -17.75 20.09 8.73
N ASN A 397 -16.65 19.50 9.19
CA ASN A 397 -16.50 19.11 10.59
C ASN A 397 -16.34 20.32 11.53
N THR A 398 -15.70 21.39 11.08
CA THR A 398 -15.55 22.61 11.90
C THR A 398 -16.89 23.30 12.18
N LYS A 399 -17.88 23.17 11.29
CA LYS A 399 -19.23 23.71 11.53
C LYS A 399 -19.99 22.96 12.62
N SER A 400 -19.73 21.66 12.80
CA SER A 400 -20.44 20.84 13.78
C SER A 400 -19.96 21.12 15.21
N ASP A 401 -18.67 21.39 15.38
CA ASP A 401 -18.09 21.71 16.69
C ASP A 401 -18.33 23.18 17.10
N CYS A 402 -18.61 24.08 16.13
CA CYS A 402 -18.86 25.49 16.41
C CYS A 402 -20.28 25.80 16.96
N SER A 403 -21.16 24.79 17.09
CA SER A 403 -22.53 24.97 17.58
C SER A 403 -22.65 25.05 19.11
N MET A 404 -21.57 24.90 19.87
CA MET A 404 -21.60 24.89 21.34
C MET A 404 -21.22 26.22 22.00
N TYR A 405 -20.90 27.26 21.22
CA TYR A 405 -20.77 28.61 21.75
C TYR A 405 -22.10 29.35 21.57
N GLU A 406 -23.14 28.88 22.27
CA GLU A 406 -24.29 29.73 22.55
C GLU A 406 -23.76 30.88 23.40
N VAL A 407 -23.52 32.02 22.76
CA VAL A 407 -23.16 33.27 23.42
C VAL A 407 -24.38 33.69 24.23
N VAL A 408 -24.46 33.22 25.47
CA VAL A 408 -25.43 33.73 26.44
C VAL A 408 -25.05 35.19 26.67
N ALA A 409 -25.81 36.09 26.06
CA ALA A 409 -25.66 37.53 26.28
C ALA A 409 -25.80 37.80 27.78
N PRO A 410 -24.88 38.55 28.41
CA PRO A 410 -25.03 38.93 29.81
C PRO A 410 -26.31 39.74 29.96
N ALA A 411 -27.21 39.28 30.85
CA ALA A 411 -28.45 39.98 31.17
C ALA A 411 -28.12 41.37 31.72
N ALA A 412 -28.79 42.40 31.17
CA ALA A 412 -28.62 43.80 31.54
C ALA A 412 -29.40 44.18 32.80
#